data_AF-A0A146G5P2-F1
#
_entry.id   AF-A0A146G5P2-F1
#
_cell.length_a   1.000
_cell.length_b   1.000
_cell.length_c   1.000
_cell.angle_alpha   90.00
_cell.angle_beta   90.00
_cell.angle_gamma   90.00
#
_symmetry.space_group_name_H-M   'P 1'
#
loop_
_entity.id
_entity.type
_entity.pdbx_description
1 polymer ?
#
loop_
_entity_poly.entity_id
_entity_poly.type
_entity_poly.pdbx_seq_one_letter_code
_entity_poly.pdbx_strand_id
1 'polypeptide(L)'
;MPSVLFHASGKDFDIRSLDDTGLNPYRVYQVGERARSGRRGFVYEDSGFSIDLGPDDKEDLNTQIEASSAFLGMHGSTISQLTGLDEMRFDFGYIPRKGKDGLQIMIQCDYFPAEFLRECGNLGIGIELSLYLVSESGEEAAPTSA
;
A
#
# COMPACT_ATOMS: atom_id res chain seq x y z
N MET A 1 9.60 -7.07 3.13
CA MET A 1 9.58 -6.28 4.38
C MET A 1 8.25 -5.55 4.42
N PRO A 2 7.63 -5.43 5.61
CA PRO A 2 6.46 -4.56 5.80
C PRO A 2 6.85 -3.14 5.38
N SER A 3 5.91 -2.39 4.83
CA SER A 3 6.02 -0.97 4.44
C SER A 3 4.59 -0.43 4.34
N VAL A 4 4.41 0.85 4.06
CA VAL A 4 3.12 1.38 3.62
C VAL A 4 3.16 1.72 2.13
N LEU A 5 2.23 1.14 1.39
CA LEU A 5 2.06 1.38 -0.04
C LEU A 5 0.80 2.19 -0.28
N PHE A 6 0.87 3.16 -1.18
CA PHE A 6 -0.33 3.77 -1.76
C PHE A 6 -0.65 3.08 -3.08
N HIS A 7 -1.88 2.58 -3.22
CA HIS A 7 -2.40 1.97 -4.43
C HIS A 7 -3.55 2.80 -4.98
N ALA A 8 -3.58 2.96 -6.30
CA ALA A 8 -4.69 3.59 -7.00
C ALA A 8 -4.91 2.89 -8.34
N SER A 9 -6.17 2.54 -8.65
CA SER A 9 -6.52 1.94 -9.92
C SER A 9 -7.94 2.26 -10.34
N GLY A 10 -8.21 2.09 -11.63
CA GLY A 10 -9.54 2.19 -12.20
C GLY A 10 -9.58 1.82 -13.68
N LYS A 11 -10.77 1.45 -14.15
CA LYS A 11 -10.98 0.96 -15.53
C LYS A 11 -10.76 2.05 -16.57
N ASP A 12 -11.13 3.28 -16.22
CA ASP A 12 -11.05 4.45 -17.08
C ASP A 12 -9.83 5.34 -16.76
N PHE A 13 -8.93 4.88 -15.90
CA PHE A 13 -7.75 5.64 -15.50
C PHE A 13 -6.73 5.74 -16.65
N ASP A 14 -6.42 6.97 -17.07
CA ASP A 14 -5.34 7.24 -18.04
C ASP A 14 -4.01 7.39 -17.31
N ILE A 15 -3.12 6.40 -17.45
CA ILE A 15 -1.79 6.42 -16.83
C ILE A 15 -0.95 7.65 -17.20
N ARG A 16 -1.19 8.26 -18.37
CA ARG A 16 -0.45 9.45 -18.83
C ARG A 16 -0.82 10.69 -18.02
N SER A 17 -1.95 10.65 -17.30
CA SER A 17 -2.30 11.72 -16.35
C SER A 17 -1.28 11.87 -15.22
N LEU A 18 -0.39 10.90 -15.02
CA LEU A 18 0.67 10.95 -14.02
C LEU A 18 1.88 11.82 -14.40
N ASP A 19 2.13 12.04 -15.69
CA ASP A 19 3.40 12.60 -16.19
C ASP A 19 3.73 13.98 -15.56
N ASP A 20 2.71 14.79 -15.25
CA ASP A 20 2.86 16.15 -14.70
C ASP A 20 2.49 16.26 -13.22
N THR A 21 2.20 15.15 -12.54
CA THR A 21 1.67 15.15 -11.16
C THR A 21 2.76 15.31 -10.10
N GLY A 22 4.02 15.05 -10.46
CA GLY A 22 5.12 14.93 -9.51
C GLY A 22 5.04 13.70 -8.61
N LEU A 23 4.05 12.81 -8.81
CA LEU A 23 3.99 11.50 -8.16
C LEU A 23 5.11 10.62 -8.74
N ASN A 24 5.77 9.85 -7.86
CA ASN A 24 6.87 8.96 -8.26
C ASN A 24 6.50 7.49 -8.01
N PRO A 25 5.63 6.89 -8.83
CA PRO A 25 5.23 5.50 -8.67
C PRO A 25 6.38 4.55 -8.95
N TYR A 26 6.60 3.58 -8.06
CA TYR A 26 7.55 2.50 -8.30
C TYR A 26 6.96 1.44 -9.24
N ARG A 27 5.63 1.40 -9.36
CA ARG A 27 4.90 0.49 -10.24
C ARG A 27 3.77 1.24 -10.93
N VAL A 28 3.69 1.06 -12.24
CA VAL A 28 2.56 1.47 -13.08
C VAL A 28 2.18 0.27 -13.94
N TYR A 29 0.90 0.11 -14.21
CA TYR A 29 0.38 -0.91 -15.12
C TYR A 29 -0.81 -0.37 -15.89
N GLN A 30 -1.03 -0.93 -17.08
CA GLN A 30 -2.14 -0.57 -17.94
C GLN A 30 -3.09 -1.75 -18.12
N VAL A 31 -4.37 -1.44 -18.31
CA VAL A 31 -5.38 -2.41 -18.74
C VAL A 31 -4.89 -3.21 -19.95
N GLY A 32 -5.04 -4.53 -19.89
CA GLY A 32 -4.58 -5.45 -20.93
C GLY A 32 -3.09 -5.83 -20.84
N GLU A 33 -2.28 -5.19 -19.98
CA GLU A 33 -0.90 -5.62 -19.75
C GLU A 33 -0.88 -6.98 -19.02
N ARG A 34 0.09 -7.84 -19.36
CA ARG A 34 0.34 -9.09 -18.63
C ARG A 34 1.17 -8.79 -17.39
N ALA A 35 0.79 -9.38 -16.25
CA ALA A 35 1.61 -9.29 -15.05
C ALA A 35 3.01 -9.89 -15.29
N ARG A 36 4.05 -9.13 -14.96
CA ARG A 36 5.45 -9.51 -15.20
C ARG A 36 5.97 -10.61 -14.26
N SER A 37 5.34 -10.84 -13.12
CA SER A 37 5.81 -11.76 -12.08
C SER A 37 4.66 -12.35 -11.26
N GLY A 38 4.84 -13.59 -10.78
CA GLY A 38 4.02 -14.24 -9.73
C GLY A 38 2.60 -14.68 -10.12
N ARG A 39 2.03 -14.16 -11.21
CA ARG A 39 0.67 -14.51 -11.66
C ARG A 39 0.65 -14.89 -13.13
N ARG A 40 1.07 -16.13 -13.43
CA ARG A 40 1.18 -16.62 -14.80
C ARG A 40 -0.18 -16.55 -15.50
N GLY A 41 -0.24 -15.81 -16.60
CA GLY A 41 -1.48 -15.65 -17.39
C GLY A 41 -2.43 -14.57 -16.88
N PHE A 42 -2.10 -13.86 -15.80
CA PHE A 42 -2.90 -12.73 -15.34
C PHE A 42 -2.73 -11.53 -16.26
N VAL A 43 -3.86 -10.95 -16.62
CA VAL A 43 -3.99 -9.73 -17.43
C VAL A 43 -4.74 -8.71 -16.58
N TYR A 44 -4.25 -7.48 -16.50
CA TYR A 44 -4.95 -6.44 -15.76
C TYR A 44 -6.26 -6.06 -16.45
N GLU A 45 -7.33 -5.98 -15.67
CA GLU A 45 -8.66 -5.54 -16.12
C GLU A 45 -8.87 -4.03 -15.93
N ASP A 46 -7.90 -3.36 -15.32
CA ASP A 46 -7.86 -1.93 -15.02
C ASP A 46 -6.44 -1.37 -15.23
N SER A 47 -6.31 -0.04 -15.14
CA SER A 47 -5.00 0.63 -15.10
C SER A 47 -4.75 1.17 -13.70
N GLY A 48 -3.49 1.27 -13.29
CA GLY A 48 -3.19 1.75 -11.96
C GLY A 48 -1.72 1.95 -11.69
N PHE A 49 -1.44 2.44 -10.49
CA PHE A 49 -0.09 2.69 -10.02
C PHE A 49 0.05 2.38 -8.53
N SER A 50 1.30 2.30 -8.08
CA SER A 50 1.62 2.13 -6.67
C SER A 50 2.86 2.94 -6.31
N ILE A 51 2.82 3.55 -5.13
CA ILE A 51 3.92 4.33 -4.56
C ILE A 51 4.32 3.65 -3.24
N ASP A 52 5.61 3.39 -3.07
CA ASP A 52 6.16 2.98 -1.79
C ASP A 52 6.47 4.24 -1.00
N LEU A 53 5.71 4.47 0.07
CA LEU A 53 5.92 5.61 0.96
C LEU A 53 6.93 5.28 2.07
N GLY A 54 7.46 4.05 2.04
CA GLY A 54 8.14 3.40 3.13
C GLY A 54 9.05 4.32 3.94
N PRO A 55 8.79 4.46 5.25
CA PRO A 55 9.68 5.18 6.15
C PRO A 55 10.97 4.39 6.46
N ASP A 56 11.89 5.00 7.20
CA ASP A 56 13.12 4.34 7.64
C ASP A 56 12.85 3.17 8.60
N ASP A 57 11.89 3.33 9.52
CA ASP A 57 11.38 2.24 10.37
C ASP A 57 10.06 1.70 9.81
N LYS A 58 10.17 0.64 9.02
CA LYS A 58 9.04 0.09 8.29
C LYS A 58 8.16 -0.86 9.09
N GLU A 59 8.55 -1.24 10.31
CA GLU A 59 7.78 -2.17 11.15
C GLU A 59 6.89 -1.44 12.16
N ASP A 60 7.14 -0.14 12.39
CA ASP A 60 6.34 0.71 13.25
C ASP A 60 5.15 1.34 12.51
N LEU A 61 3.94 0.98 12.92
CA LEU A 61 2.71 1.50 12.30
C LEU A 61 2.57 3.02 12.46
N ASN A 62 3.01 3.61 13.58
CA ASN A 62 2.90 5.06 13.76
C ASN A 62 3.75 5.80 12.72
N THR A 63 4.98 5.35 12.51
CA THR A 63 5.87 5.88 11.49
C THR A 63 5.28 5.72 10.08
N GLN A 64 4.60 4.59 9.80
CA GLN A 64 3.86 4.42 8.54
C GLN A 64 2.70 5.42 8.40
N ILE A 65 1.90 5.63 9.45
CA ILE A 65 0.79 6.61 9.45
C ILE A 65 1.31 8.03 9.25
N GLU A 66 2.43 8.38 9.88
CA GLU A 66 3.08 9.69 9.71
C GLU A 66 3.53 9.88 8.25
N ALA A 67 4.15 8.86 7.64
CA ALA A 67 4.54 8.90 6.23
C ALA A 67 3.32 9.06 5.30
N SER A 68 2.23 8.32 5.55
CA SER A 68 0.97 8.46 4.80
C SER A 68 0.36 9.86 4.98
N SER A 69 0.36 10.40 6.20
CA SER A 69 -0.18 11.73 6.48
C SER A 69 0.64 12.81 5.78
N ALA A 70 1.98 12.70 5.78
CA ALA A 70 2.86 13.60 5.05
C ALA A 70 2.61 13.53 3.53
N PHE A 71 2.42 12.32 3.00
CA PHE A 71 2.06 12.12 1.59
C PHE A 71 0.72 12.77 1.24
N LEU A 72 -0.31 12.62 2.07
CA LEU A 72 -1.59 13.30 1.88
C LEU A 72 -1.45 14.82 1.95
N GLY A 73 -0.66 15.34 2.89
CA GLY A 73 -0.38 16.78 3.00
C GLY A 73 0.33 17.35 1.77
N MET A 74 1.22 16.57 1.15
CA MET A 74 1.99 17.00 -0.02
C MET A 74 1.24 16.83 -1.34
N HIS A 75 0.52 15.71 -1.51
CA HIS A 75 -0.06 15.30 -2.79
C HIS A 75 -1.58 15.21 -2.79
N GLY A 76 -2.27 15.49 -1.68
CA GLY A 76 -3.73 15.33 -1.56
C GLY A 76 -4.51 16.13 -2.61
N SER A 77 -4.08 17.36 -2.92
CA SER A 77 -4.70 18.16 -4.00
C SER A 77 -4.52 17.51 -5.36
N THR A 78 -3.32 16.99 -5.66
CA THR A 78 -3.02 16.29 -6.91
C THR A 78 -3.84 15.01 -7.04
N ILE A 79 -3.93 14.23 -5.97
CA ILE A 79 -4.72 13.00 -5.91
C ILE A 79 -6.20 13.30 -6.17
N SER A 80 -6.74 14.35 -5.56
CA SER A 80 -8.15 14.75 -5.74
C SER A 80 -8.50 15.17 -7.18
N GLN A 81 -7.50 15.51 -7.99
CA GLN A 81 -7.66 15.90 -9.39
C GLN A 81 -7.55 14.73 -10.36
N LEU A 82 -7.07 13.56 -9.92
CA LEU A 82 -7.01 12.37 -10.74
C LEU A 82 -8.43 11.88 -11.04
N THR A 83 -8.67 11.51 -12.29
CA THR A 83 -9.98 11.05 -12.78
C THR A 83 -9.90 9.63 -13.31
N GLY A 84 -11.00 8.88 -13.23
CA GLY A 84 -11.07 7.50 -13.73
C GLY A 84 -10.52 6.45 -12.77
N LEU A 85 -10.20 6.84 -11.53
CA LEU A 85 -9.87 5.92 -10.44
C LEU A 85 -11.16 5.38 -9.81
N ASP A 86 -11.22 4.06 -9.66
CA ASP A 86 -12.31 3.34 -9.00
C ASP A 86 -11.96 3.01 -7.54
N GLU A 87 -10.67 2.81 -7.26
CA GLU A 87 -10.17 2.44 -5.95
C GLU A 87 -8.86 3.18 -5.63
N MET A 88 -8.77 3.68 -4.40
CA MET A 88 -7.52 4.13 -3.80
C MET A 88 -7.41 3.58 -2.40
N ARG A 89 -6.22 3.16 -1.99
CA ARG A 89 -5.98 2.67 -0.63
C ARG A 89 -4.55 2.83 -0.18
N PHE A 90 -4.37 2.98 1.14
CA PHE A 90 -3.09 2.69 1.78
C PHE A 90 -3.08 1.24 2.26
N ASP A 91 -2.10 0.46 1.85
CA ASP A 91 -1.82 -0.89 2.34
C ASP A 91 -0.68 -0.81 3.36
N PHE A 92 -1.03 -0.96 4.64
CA PHE A 92 -0.10 -0.97 5.76
C PHE A 92 0.34 -2.42 6.03
N GLY A 93 1.59 -2.71 5.66
CA GLY A 93 2.23 -3.95 6.03
C GLY A 93 2.58 -3.96 7.52
N TYR A 94 2.19 -5.02 8.23
CA TYR A 94 2.49 -5.19 9.65
C TYR A 94 2.95 -6.61 9.97
N ILE A 95 3.69 -6.76 11.06
CA ILE A 95 4.12 -8.06 11.60
C ILE A 95 3.57 -8.24 13.01
N PRO A 96 3.39 -9.50 13.48
CA PRO A 96 3.06 -9.75 14.87
C PRO A 96 4.18 -9.24 15.79
N ARG A 97 3.85 -8.33 16.72
CA ARG A 97 4.81 -7.89 17.75
C ARG A 97 5.09 -9.02 18.74
N LYS A 98 6.36 -9.21 19.09
CA LYS A 98 6.78 -10.11 20.17
C LYS A 98 6.78 -9.36 21.51
N GLY A 99 6.47 -10.06 22.59
CA GLY A 99 6.55 -9.56 23.96
C GLY A 99 8.00 -9.34 24.39
N LYS A 100 8.19 -8.71 25.56
CA LYS A 100 9.52 -8.45 26.13
C LYS A 100 10.33 -9.73 26.42
N ASP A 101 9.64 -10.84 26.55
CA ASP A 101 10.16 -12.20 26.74
C ASP A 101 10.41 -12.95 25.41
N GLY A 102 10.17 -12.30 24.27
CA GLY A 102 10.27 -12.90 22.95
C GLY A 102 9.09 -13.81 22.58
N LEU A 103 8.07 -13.93 23.44
CA LEU A 103 6.87 -14.73 23.17
C LEU A 103 5.86 -13.93 22.37
N GLN A 104 4.95 -14.62 21.69
CA GLN A 104 3.86 -13.97 20.96
C GLN A 104 2.93 -13.25 21.96
N ILE A 105 2.64 -11.97 21.72
CA ILE A 105 1.68 -11.23 22.56
C ILE A 105 0.27 -11.79 22.36
N MET A 106 -0.51 -11.83 23.45
CA MET A 106 -1.90 -12.33 23.42
C MET A 106 -2.83 -11.44 22.59
N ILE A 107 -2.54 -10.15 22.53
CA ILE A 107 -3.33 -9.18 21.76
C ILE A 107 -2.41 -8.11 21.19
N GLN A 108 -2.65 -7.76 19.92
CA GLN A 108 -2.08 -6.61 19.27
C GLN A 108 -3.22 -5.63 18.96
N CYS A 109 -3.16 -4.44 19.57
CA CYS A 109 -4.08 -3.35 19.27
C CYS A 109 -3.30 -2.25 18.57
N ASP A 110 -3.85 -1.78 17.47
CA ASP A 110 -3.32 -0.71 16.65
C ASP A 110 -4.39 0.37 16.46
N TYR A 111 -3.97 1.62 16.33
CA TYR A 111 -4.89 2.76 16.30
C TYR A 111 -4.57 3.69 15.14
N PHE A 112 -5.58 3.97 14.33
CA PHE A 112 -5.52 5.02 13.32
C PHE A 112 -6.14 6.31 13.88
N PRO A 113 -5.40 7.44 13.86
CA PRO A 113 -5.94 8.74 14.28
C PRO A 113 -7.19 9.11 13.49
N ALA A 114 -8.21 9.64 14.18
CA ALA A 114 -9.47 10.04 13.55
C ALA A 114 -9.30 11.12 12.47
N GLU A 115 -8.30 11.98 12.63
CA GLU A 115 -7.94 13.00 11.64
C GLU A 115 -7.43 12.37 10.34
N PHE A 116 -6.49 11.44 10.43
CA PHE A 116 -5.99 10.69 9.28
C PHE A 116 -7.13 9.94 8.57
N LEU A 117 -8.00 9.27 9.33
CA LEU A 117 -9.17 8.57 8.76
C LEU A 117 -10.12 9.53 8.03
N ARG A 118 -10.29 10.75 8.55
CA ARG A 118 -11.12 11.78 7.91
C ARG A 118 -10.49 12.28 6.61
N GLU A 119 -9.18 12.51 6.58
CA GLU A 119 -8.46 12.92 5.37
C GLU A 119 -8.57 11.86 4.27
N CYS A 120 -8.33 10.60 4.60
CA CYS A 120 -8.53 9.47 3.70
C CYS A 120 -9.98 9.41 3.20
N GLY A 121 -10.95 9.50 4.11
CA GLY A 121 -12.37 9.46 3.77
C GLY A 121 -12.80 10.59 2.82
N ASN A 122 -12.29 11.80 3.02
CA ASN A 122 -12.59 12.94 2.15
C ASN A 122 -12.06 12.75 0.72
N LEU A 123 -10.98 11.98 0.56
CA LEU A 123 -10.39 11.65 -0.73
C LEU A 123 -10.88 10.31 -1.30
N GLY A 124 -11.75 9.58 -0.58
CA GLY A 124 -12.20 8.25 -1.00
C GLY A 124 -11.11 7.18 -0.92
N ILE A 125 -10.12 7.34 -0.03
CA ILE A 125 -9.00 6.42 0.15
C ILE A 125 -9.34 5.41 1.25
N GLY A 126 -9.27 4.12 0.91
CA GLY A 126 -9.41 3.01 1.85
C GLY A 126 -8.16 2.73 2.67
N ILE A 127 -8.31 1.92 3.73
CA ILE A 127 -7.22 1.44 4.58
C ILE A 127 -7.20 -0.08 4.51
N GLU A 128 -6.07 -0.64 4.09
CA GLU A 128 -5.79 -2.06 4.06
C GLU A 128 -4.69 -2.39 5.07
N LEU A 129 -4.83 -3.53 5.73
CA LEU A 129 -3.86 -4.05 6.70
C LEU A 129 -3.37 -5.41 6.21
N SER A 130 -2.10 -5.49 5.84
CA SER A 130 -1.45 -6.72 5.37
C SER A 130 -0.54 -7.35 6.43
N LEU A 131 -0.98 -8.47 7.03
CA LEU A 131 -0.21 -9.18 8.05
C LEU A 131 0.83 -10.10 7.40
N TYR A 132 2.10 -9.84 7.68
CA TYR A 132 3.21 -10.71 7.30
C TYR A 132 3.56 -11.63 8.46
N LEU A 133 3.31 -12.93 8.28
CA LEU A 133 3.86 -13.94 9.18
C LEU A 133 5.33 -14.16 8.83
N VAL A 134 6.23 -13.86 9.77
CA VAL A 134 7.65 -14.14 9.62
C VAL A 134 7.88 -15.58 10.07
N SER A 135 8.30 -16.47 9.17
CA SER A 135 8.76 -17.81 9.55
C SER A 135 10.11 -17.72 10.25
N GLU A 136 10.30 -18.40 11.37
CA GLU A 136 11.58 -18.38 12.13
C GLU A 136 12.76 -19.04 11.38
N SER A 137 12.49 -19.71 10.26
CA SER A 137 13.51 -20.16 9.33
C SER A 137 13.75 -19.09 8.26
N GLY A 138 14.95 -18.52 8.22
CA GLY A 138 15.46 -17.72 7.11
C GLY A 138 15.67 -18.53 5.82
N GLU A 139 14.75 -19.45 5.51
CA GLU A 139 14.63 -20.08 4.21
C GLU A 139 13.43 -19.46 3.52
N GLU A 140 13.73 -18.79 2.40
CA GLU A 140 12.78 -18.33 1.40
C GLU A 140 11.73 -19.43 1.17
N ALA A 141 10.46 -19.15 1.48
CA ALA A 141 9.40 -20.11 1.25
C ALA A 141 9.37 -20.44 -0.25
N ALA A 142 9.84 -21.63 -0.61
CA ALA A 142 9.79 -22.11 -1.98
C ALA A 142 8.34 -22.04 -2.47
N PRO A 143 8.09 -21.57 -3.71
CA PRO A 143 6.75 -21.44 -4.22
C PRO A 143 6.07 -22.80 -4.19
N THR A 144 4.95 -22.90 -3.45
CA THR A 144 4.08 -24.07 -3.49
C THR A 144 3.56 -24.19 -4.92
N SER A 145 4.11 -25.12 -5.67
CA SER A 145 3.61 -25.50 -6.99
C SER A 145 2.19 -26.04 -6.83
N ALA A 146 1.22 -25.36 -7.43
CA ALA A 146 -0.10 -25.89 -7.71
C ALA A 146 -0.07 -26.87 -8.89
#